data_AF-J3EZN5-F1
#
_entry.id   AF-J3EZN5-F1
#
_cell.length_a   1.000
_cell.length_b   1.000
_cell.length_c   1.000
_cell.angle_alpha   90.00
_cell.angle_beta   90.00
_cell.angle_gamma   90.00
#
_symmetry.space_group_name_H-M   'P 1'
#
loop_
_entity.id
_entity.type
_entity.pdbx_description
1 polymer ?
#
loop_
_entity_poly.entity_id
_entity_poly.type
_entity_poly.pdbx_seq_one_letter_code
_entity_poly.pdbx_strand_id
1 'polypeptide(L)'
;MSNITFPDAFNGSIICRSNPINGIRVKLEPLTGVQIGAVLKLSWLGFSDDAGTSPIPDTETSLNHFVTKSDIADGVEKTIGDYFQHIKPIRNGSARASYTINGGSPTFADIRVRLVNAVGETCDEIGGQR
;
A
#
# COMPACT_ATOMS: atom_id res chain seq x y z
N MET A 1 -13.77 -13.67 -1.35
CA MET A 1 -12.63 -13.13 -0.58
C MET A 1 -12.44 -11.71 -1.06
N SER A 2 -12.44 -10.72 -0.17
CA SER A 2 -12.34 -9.31 -0.58
C SER A 2 -10.92 -9.02 -1.05
N ASN A 3 -10.78 -8.57 -2.30
CA ASN A 3 -9.49 -8.25 -2.90
C ASN A 3 -8.95 -6.90 -2.40
N ILE A 4 -7.63 -6.76 -2.44
CA ILE A 4 -6.92 -5.49 -2.25
C ILE A 4 -6.57 -4.94 -3.64
N THR A 5 -6.77 -3.63 -3.81
CA THR A 5 -6.43 -2.89 -5.03
C THR A 5 -5.66 -1.62 -4.71
N PHE A 6 -4.96 -1.10 -5.71
CA PHE A 6 -4.15 0.11 -5.62
C PHE A 6 -4.68 1.12 -6.64
N PRO A 7 -5.63 2.01 -6.27
CA PRO A 7 -6.33 2.88 -7.21
C PRO A 7 -5.42 3.81 -8.02
N ASP A 8 -4.28 4.21 -7.44
CA ASP A 8 -3.31 5.10 -8.09
C ASP A 8 -2.25 4.35 -8.91
N ALA A 9 -2.26 3.02 -8.90
CA ALA A 9 -1.29 2.25 -9.67
C ALA A 9 -1.46 2.50 -11.17
N PHE A 10 -0.35 2.78 -11.85
CA PHE A 10 -0.30 2.96 -13.28
C PHE A 10 0.22 1.68 -13.92
N ASN A 11 -0.60 1.01 -14.73
CA ASN A 11 -0.27 -0.27 -15.37
C ASN A 11 0.27 -1.32 -14.38
N GLY A 12 -0.35 -1.43 -13.20
CA GLY A 12 0.03 -2.39 -12.16
C GLY A 12 1.34 -2.04 -11.43
N SER A 13 1.76 -0.78 -11.47
CA SER A 13 2.96 -0.29 -10.77
C SER A 13 2.70 1.03 -10.07
N ILE A 14 3.29 1.20 -8.88
CA ILE A 14 3.45 2.51 -8.24
C ILE A 14 4.65 3.20 -8.87
N ILE A 15 4.39 4.32 -9.52
CA ILE A 15 5.40 5.18 -10.14
C ILE A 15 5.23 6.62 -9.67
N CYS A 16 6.12 7.54 -10.01
CA CYS A 16 5.97 8.94 -9.58
C CYS A 16 4.65 9.60 -10.04
N ARG A 17 4.10 9.16 -11.19
CA ARG A 17 2.75 9.57 -11.66
C ARG A 17 1.62 9.09 -10.75
N SER A 18 1.82 8.02 -9.98
CA SER A 18 0.88 7.54 -8.95
C SER A 18 0.81 8.45 -7.73
N ASN A 19 1.57 9.55 -7.71
CA ASN A 19 1.67 10.51 -6.60
C ASN A 19 2.01 9.87 -5.23
N PRO A 20 3.04 9.01 -5.15
CA PRO A 20 3.41 8.29 -3.92
C PRO A 20 3.91 9.21 -2.79
N ILE A 21 4.20 10.48 -3.10
CA ILE A 21 4.60 11.50 -2.12
C ILE A 21 3.54 11.67 -1.02
N ASN A 22 2.26 11.45 -1.35
CA ASN A 22 1.15 11.55 -0.41
C ASN A 22 0.80 10.21 0.27
N GLY A 23 1.67 9.20 0.17
CA GLY A 23 1.38 7.83 0.60
C GLY A 23 0.72 6.99 -0.50
N ILE A 24 0.47 5.72 -0.22
CA ILE A 24 -0.17 4.79 -1.16
C ILE A 24 -1.64 4.60 -0.77
N ARG A 25 -2.55 4.90 -1.70
CA ARG A 25 -3.95 4.53 -1.52
C ARG A 25 -4.13 3.04 -1.75
N VAL A 26 -4.72 2.39 -0.76
CA VAL A 26 -5.06 0.98 -0.76
C VAL A 26 -6.57 0.87 -0.57
N LYS A 27 -7.22 0.14 -1.47
CA LYS A 27 -8.66 -0.07 -1.44
C LYS A 27 -8.97 -1.55 -1.30
N LEU A 28 -9.76 -1.88 -0.29
CA LEU A 28 -10.31 -3.20 -0.06
C LEU A 28 -11.74 -3.20 -0.63
N GLU A 29 -12.11 -4.29 -1.29
CA GLU A 29 -13.50 -4.54 -1.72
C GLU A 29 -14.47 -4.60 -0.53
N PRO A 30 -15.79 -4.51 -0.77
CA PRO A 30 -16.82 -4.64 0.26
C PRO A 30 -16.58 -5.83 1.21
N LEU A 31 -16.61 -5.54 2.50
CA LEU A 31 -16.31 -6.51 3.56
C LEU A 31 -17.56 -7.32 3.94
N THR A 32 -17.91 -8.32 3.13
CA THR A 32 -19.08 -9.15 3.37
C THR A 32 -18.89 -10.10 4.57
N GLY A 33 -19.92 -10.21 5.42
CA GLY A 33 -19.89 -11.09 6.59
C GLY A 33 -19.02 -10.62 7.75
N VAL A 34 -18.47 -9.40 7.68
CA VAL A 34 -17.68 -8.80 8.77
C VAL A 34 -18.59 -8.03 9.73
N GLN A 35 -18.34 -8.19 11.04
CA GLN A 35 -19.07 -7.49 12.08
C GLN A 35 -18.68 -6.00 12.11
N ILE A 36 -19.66 -5.11 12.23
CA ILE A 36 -19.43 -3.69 12.52
C ILE A 36 -18.68 -3.57 13.86
N GLY A 37 -17.63 -2.76 13.90
CA GLY A 37 -16.74 -2.58 15.04
C GLY A 37 -15.57 -3.57 15.07
N ALA A 38 -15.50 -4.54 14.14
CA ALA A 38 -14.32 -5.38 14.00
C ALA A 38 -13.07 -4.53 13.70
N VAL A 39 -11.92 -4.97 14.20
CA VAL A 39 -10.65 -4.29 13.96
C VAL A 39 -10.05 -4.81 12.67
N LEU A 40 -10.00 -3.94 11.67
CA LEU A 40 -9.22 -4.15 10.46
C LEU A 40 -7.82 -3.56 10.69
N LYS A 41 -6.80 -4.41 10.58
CA LYS A 41 -5.40 -3.97 10.55
C LYS A 41 -4.89 -4.06 9.12
N LEU A 42 -4.61 -2.92 8.49
CA LEU A 42 -3.95 -2.83 7.18
C LEU A 42 -2.46 -2.65 7.40
N SER A 43 -1.63 -3.49 6.78
CA SER A 43 -0.18 -3.46 6.91
C SER A 43 0.47 -3.31 5.54
N TRP A 44 1.65 -2.72 5.51
CA TRP A 44 2.47 -2.47 4.33
C TRP A 44 3.91 -2.90 4.61
N LEU A 45 4.54 -3.55 3.63
CA LEU A 45 5.97 -3.88 3.65
C LEU A 45 6.54 -3.78 2.24
N GLY A 46 7.67 -3.09 2.11
CA GLY A 46 8.44 -2.98 0.88
C GLY A 46 9.53 -4.05 0.75
N PHE A 47 9.91 -4.34 -0.49
CA PHE A 47 10.92 -5.31 -0.86
C PHE A 47 11.85 -4.72 -1.93
N SER A 48 13.15 -5.04 -1.84
CA SER A 48 14.15 -4.58 -2.81
C SER A 48 14.12 -5.35 -4.13
N ASP A 49 13.27 -6.36 -4.25
CA ASP A 49 13.09 -7.15 -5.46
C ASP A 49 11.61 -7.24 -5.86
N ASP A 50 11.36 -7.65 -7.10
CA ASP A 50 10.01 -7.84 -7.63
C ASP A 50 9.29 -9.10 -7.14
N ALA A 51 10.03 -10.06 -6.58
CA ALA A 51 9.50 -11.35 -6.14
C ALA A 51 8.91 -11.28 -4.71
N GLY A 52 9.18 -10.21 -3.97
CA GLY A 52 8.74 -10.04 -2.59
C GLY A 52 9.49 -10.94 -1.60
N THR A 53 10.77 -11.21 -1.85
CA THR A 53 11.57 -12.14 -1.00
C THR A 53 12.64 -11.46 -0.15
N SER A 54 13.08 -10.27 -0.54
CA SER A 54 14.08 -9.46 0.17
C SER A 54 13.41 -8.23 0.81
N PRO A 55 12.87 -8.35 2.03
CA PRO A 55 12.16 -7.26 2.68
C PRO A 55 13.10 -6.10 3.02
N ILE A 56 12.54 -4.89 3.07
CA ILE A 56 13.18 -3.68 3.58
C ILE A 56 12.48 -3.36 4.91
N PRO A 57 12.98 -3.84 6.07
CA PRO A 57 12.22 -3.82 7.33
C PRO A 57 11.75 -2.43 7.76
N ASP A 58 12.55 -1.39 7.52
CA ASP A 58 12.21 -0.01 7.88
C ASP A 58 10.99 0.55 7.12
N THR A 59 10.58 -0.11 6.03
CA THR A 59 9.37 0.25 5.30
C THR A 59 8.09 -0.30 5.91
N GLU A 60 8.19 -1.18 6.92
CA GLU A 60 7.02 -1.77 7.57
C GLU A 60 6.17 -0.71 8.28
N THR A 61 4.86 -0.73 8.04
CA THR A 61 3.92 0.11 8.76
C THR A 61 2.53 -0.51 8.79
N SER A 62 1.67 -0.05 9.70
CA SER A 62 0.28 -0.50 9.76
C SER A 62 -0.67 0.56 10.29
N LEU A 63 -1.94 0.41 9.92
CA LEU A 63 -3.05 1.26 10.33
C LEU A 63 -4.19 0.38 10.83
N ASN A 64 -4.78 0.79 11.96
CA ASN A 64 -6.00 0.17 12.46
C ASN A 64 -7.23 0.98 12.01
N HIS A 65 -8.30 0.28 11.66
CA HIS A 65 -9.58 0.85 11.28
C HIS A 65 -10.71 0.00 11.87
N PHE A 66 -11.67 0.65 12.52
CA PHE A 66 -12.86 -0.04 13.00
C PHE A 66 -13.88 -0.13 11.86
N VAL A 67 -14.29 -1.35 11.52
CA VAL A 67 -15.23 -1.60 10.42
C VAL A 67 -16.56 -0.90 10.70
N THR A 68 -17.03 -0.13 9.74
CA THR A 68 -18.29 0.61 9.76
C THR A 68 -19.31 -0.03 8.83
N LYS A 69 -20.55 0.48 8.85
CA LYS A 69 -21.59 0.02 7.93
C LYS A 69 -21.26 0.33 6.47
N SER A 70 -20.63 1.47 6.18
CA SER A 70 -20.21 1.83 4.81
C SER A 70 -19.11 0.90 4.31
N ASP A 71 -18.18 0.48 5.15
CA ASP A 71 -17.10 -0.43 4.74
C ASP A 71 -17.61 -1.79 4.24
N ILE A 72 -18.73 -2.25 4.80
CA ILE A 72 -19.40 -3.49 4.38
C ILE A 72 -20.04 -3.33 3.00
N ALA A 73 -20.54 -2.14 2.66
CA ALA A 73 -21.23 -1.86 1.40
C ALA A 73 -20.27 -1.44 0.28
N ASP A 74 -19.33 -0.56 0.60
CA ASP A 74 -18.51 0.19 -0.36
C ASP A 74 -17.04 -0.24 -0.36
N GLY A 75 -16.61 -0.98 0.68
CA GLY A 75 -15.22 -1.32 0.93
C GLY A 75 -14.49 -0.27 1.75
N VAL A 76 -13.19 -0.50 2.00
CA VAL A 76 -12.34 0.38 2.81
C VAL A 76 -11.28 1.00 1.93
N GLU A 77 -11.18 2.34 1.91
CA GLU A 77 -10.06 3.05 1.28
C GLU A 77 -9.23 3.76 2.34
N LYS A 78 -7.91 3.51 2.35
CA LYS A 78 -6.95 4.14 3.26
C LYS A 78 -5.68 4.50 2.52
N THR A 79 -5.06 5.59 2.94
CA THR A 79 -3.71 5.94 2.54
C THR A 79 -2.73 5.39 3.58
N ILE A 80 -1.75 4.60 3.14
CA ILE A 80 -0.75 3.97 4.01
C ILE A 80 0.67 4.41 3.61
N GLY A 81 1.51 4.56 4.62
CA GLY A 81 2.93 4.87 4.47
C GLY A 81 3.21 6.36 4.25
N ASP A 82 4.08 6.91 5.09
CA ASP A 82 4.82 8.12 4.76
C ASP A 82 5.77 7.87 3.58
N TYR A 83 5.89 8.85 2.69
CA TYR A 83 6.72 8.70 1.49
C TYR A 83 8.19 8.45 1.84
N PHE A 84 8.79 9.28 2.70
CA PHE A 84 10.22 9.21 2.98
C PHE A 84 10.59 7.96 3.77
N GLN A 85 9.73 7.53 4.68
CA GLN A 85 10.02 6.40 5.55
C GLN A 85 9.61 5.05 4.95
N HIS A 86 8.42 4.94 4.36
CA HIS A 86 7.81 3.65 4.05
C HIS A 86 7.72 3.32 2.56
N ILE A 87 7.98 4.28 1.68
CA ILE A 87 7.78 4.13 0.23
C ILE A 87 9.07 4.40 -0.56
N LYS A 88 9.70 5.57 -0.36
CA LYS A 88 10.95 5.98 -1.01
C LYS A 88 12.07 4.95 -0.89
N PRO A 89 12.30 4.27 0.27
CA PRO A 89 13.39 3.30 0.39
C PRO A 89 13.25 2.09 -0.56
N ILE A 90 12.04 1.80 -1.05
CA ILE A 90 11.80 0.70 -1.99
C ILE A 90 12.50 0.96 -3.32
N ARG A 91 12.52 2.22 -3.77
CA ARG A 91 13.11 2.69 -5.04
C ARG A 91 12.63 1.90 -6.25
N ASN A 92 13.21 0.73 -6.50
CA ASN A 92 12.87 -0.20 -7.56
C ASN A 92 12.74 -1.62 -6.97
N GLY A 93 11.51 -2.11 -6.86
CA GLY A 93 11.21 -3.41 -6.27
C GLY A 93 9.72 -3.66 -6.20
N SER A 94 9.23 -4.22 -5.09
CA SER A 94 7.81 -4.48 -4.88
C SER A 94 7.36 -4.09 -3.47
N ALA A 95 6.05 -4.11 -3.24
CA ALA A 95 5.46 -3.94 -1.93
C ALA A 95 4.27 -4.86 -1.75
N ARG A 96 4.02 -5.26 -0.52
CA ARG A 96 2.87 -6.07 -0.10
C ARG A 96 1.98 -5.25 0.82
N ALA A 97 0.74 -5.05 0.40
CA ALA A 97 -0.32 -4.65 1.31
C ALA A 97 -1.01 -5.91 1.83
N SER A 98 -1.28 -5.96 3.14
CA SER A 98 -2.04 -7.05 3.75
C SER A 98 -3.06 -6.52 4.74
N TYR A 99 -4.16 -7.24 4.93
CA TYR A 99 -5.08 -6.93 6.02
C TYR A 99 -5.54 -8.17 6.77
N THR A 100 -5.84 -7.98 8.05
CA THR A 100 -6.50 -8.96 8.91
C THR A 100 -7.74 -8.34 9.55
N ILE A 101 -8.80 -9.14 9.73
CA ILE A 101 -9.97 -8.76 10.53
C ILE A 101 -9.89 -9.50 11.86
N ASN A 102 -9.87 -8.77 12.98
CA ASN A 102 -9.75 -9.31 14.34
C ASN A 102 -8.57 -10.29 14.51
N GLY A 103 -7.47 -10.07 13.79
CA GLY A 103 -6.29 -10.96 13.83
C GLY A 103 -6.49 -12.33 13.15
N GLY A 104 -7.53 -12.50 12.34
CA GLY A 104 -7.72 -13.69 11.51
C GLY A 104 -6.69 -13.82 10.38
N SER A 105 -6.91 -14.75 9.47
CA SER A 105 -5.99 -15.01 8.35
C SER A 105 -5.76 -13.76 7.49
N PRO A 106 -4.50 -13.43 7.15
CA PRO A 106 -4.20 -12.28 6.33
C PRO A 106 -4.59 -12.51 4.88
N THR A 107 -5.24 -11.51 4.28
CA THR A 107 -5.33 -11.37 2.83
C THR A 107 -4.26 -10.37 2.39
N PHE A 108 -3.60 -10.61 1.26
CA PHE A 108 -2.57 -9.70 0.76
C PHE A 108 -2.62 -9.53 -0.75
N ALA A 109 -2.04 -8.43 -1.23
CA ALA A 109 -1.77 -8.18 -2.63
C ALA A 109 -0.40 -7.53 -2.77
N ASP A 110 0.28 -7.90 -3.85
CA ASP A 110 1.60 -7.37 -4.20
C ASP A 110 1.47 -6.34 -5.33
N ILE A 111 2.34 -5.34 -5.31
CA ILE A 111 2.41 -4.30 -6.33
C ILE A 111 3.87 -3.98 -6.66
N ARG A 112 4.16 -3.74 -7.93
CA ARG A 112 5.50 -3.27 -8.35
C ARG A 112 5.69 -1.82 -7.96
N VAL A 113 6.92 -1.46 -7.63
CA VAL A 113 7.30 -0.10 -7.22
C VAL A 113 8.49 0.35 -8.08
N ARG A 114 8.34 1.49 -8.76
CA ARG A 114 9.35 2.10 -9.65
C ARG A 114 9.35 3.62 -9.43
N LEU A 115 10.10 4.05 -8.43
CA LEU A 115 10.15 5.44 -7.96
C LEU A 115 11.36 6.22 -8.48
N VAL A 116 12.27 5.54 -9.19
CA VAL A 116 13.48 6.13 -9.74
C VAL A 116 13.40 6.28 -11.25
N ASN A 117 13.92 7.39 -11.79
CA ASN A 117 14.09 7.58 -13.23
C ASN A 117 15.39 6.91 -13.74
N ALA A 118 15.68 7.08 -15.04
CA ALA A 118 16.86 6.48 -15.68
C ALA A 118 18.21 6.97 -15.13
N VAL A 119 18.25 8.14 -14.48
CA VAL A 119 19.46 8.71 -13.87
C VAL A 119 19.53 8.49 -12.35
N GLY A 120 18.52 7.83 -11.77
CA GLY A 120 18.50 7.41 -10.37
C GLY A 120 17.77 8.34 -9.39
N GLU A 121 17.18 9.43 -9.88
CA GLU A 121 16.44 10.42 -9.08
C GLU A 121 15.08 9.87 -8.65
N THR A 122 14.68 10.13 -7.40
CA THR A 122 13.38 9.75 -6.84
C THR A 122 12.29 10.78 -7.11
N CYS A 123 11.03 10.43 -6.86
CA CYS A 123 9.88 11.27 -7.18
C CYS A 123 9.91 12.68 -6.57
N ASP A 124 10.45 12.83 -5.36
CA ASP A 124 10.65 14.13 -4.71
C ASP A 124 11.75 14.99 -5.39
N GLU A 125 12.72 14.34 -6.03
CA GLU A 125 13.83 15.01 -6.73
C GLU A 125 13.40 15.44 -8.14
N ILE A 126 12.60 14.62 -8.83
CA ILE A 126 12.07 14.92 -10.17
C ILE A 126 11.13 16.14 -10.16
N GLY A 127 10.42 16.38 -9.04
CA GLY A 127 9.57 17.56 -8.83
C GLY A 127 10.25 18.72 -8.11
N GLY A 128 11.54 18.58 -7.78
CA GLY A 128 12.32 19.52 -6.96
C GLY A 128 12.95 20.70 -7.73
N GLN A 129 12.77 20.80 -9.04
CA GLN A 129 13.05 22.03 -9.79
C GLN A 129 11.83 22.96 -9.72
N ARG A 130 11.68 23.65 -8.59
CA ARG A 130 10.86 24.86 -8.49
C ARG A 130 11.75 26.07 -8.28
#